data_AF-A0A949M184-F1
#
_entry.id   AF-A0A949M184-F1
#
_cell.length_a   1.000
_cell.length_b   1.000
_cell.length_c   1.000
_cell.angle_alpha   90.00
_cell.angle_beta   90.00
_cell.angle_gamma   90.00
#
_symmetry.space_group_name_H-M   'P 1'
#
loop_
_entity.id
_entity.type
_entity.pdbx_description
1 polymer ?
#
loop_
_entity_poly.entity_id
_entity_poly.type
_entity_poly.pdbx_seq_one_letter_code
_entity_poly.pdbx_strand_id
1 'polypeptide(L)'
;MPARSLDQIVSLARRRGFIFAGSEIYGGLQGIFDYGPLGVELKNNLTSDWWRTNVYERDDIEGLDASILMNRLVWRYSGHEETFNDPLVDCRACKGRWRADHLQGRCPACGSTDLTESRPFNMMFRTAIGPVADAESFAYLRPETAQGIFVNFANVLASTSRKLPFGIAQIGKAFRNEINPRNFLFRVREFDQMEIEFFVMPGSEEGWHARWLEDRLRWWERVGVPRERIQVYDVPPADLAHYSRRTFDLMYDYPTLGYEEIEGIASRSDYDLGSHTRDQASLGLQARVQPNAHSITRLSYYDADSRRHVVPFVIEPSAGVGRAVLAVLCQAYDDEQLRAPEAARLAALSDALESFLRSAGRSERLDGAMRDRIVEHGQAIAGALGERLVEIEGLLALPGADQIELAKKVRGQAQPLIDECYRTVLRLRPQLAPVRAAVFPLKRNHDGLVATAQGIRRALQQATGARTVYDDTGAIGKLYRRQDEIGTPWCITVDFQTLEDQTVTVRDRDTMRQERVAAHELAQRIAG
;
A
#
# COMPACT_ATOMS: atom_id res chain seq x y z
N MET A 1 21.37 -1.14 1.78
CA MET A 1 20.86 0.24 1.75
C MET A 1 19.37 0.23 1.49
N PRO A 2 18.58 1.11 2.13
CA PRO A 2 17.15 1.23 1.86
C PRO A 2 16.90 1.61 0.40
N ALA A 3 15.66 1.40 -0.07
CA ALA A 3 15.28 1.81 -1.42
C ALA A 3 15.58 3.29 -1.66
N ARG A 4 16.27 3.58 -2.76
CA ARG A 4 16.69 4.93 -3.15
C ARG A 4 15.70 5.60 -4.09
N SER A 5 14.89 4.79 -4.79
CA SER A 5 13.83 5.28 -5.66
C SER A 5 12.58 4.41 -5.61
N LEU A 6 11.44 5.02 -5.95
CA LEU A 6 10.18 4.29 -6.08
C LEU A 6 10.25 3.29 -7.24
N ASP A 7 11.02 3.59 -8.30
CA ASP A 7 11.22 2.71 -9.44
C ASP A 7 11.84 1.35 -9.05
N GLN A 8 12.72 1.31 -8.04
CA GLN A 8 13.25 0.03 -7.51
C GLN A 8 12.14 -0.85 -6.92
N ILE A 9 11.22 -0.24 -6.18
CA ILE A 9 10.08 -0.94 -5.56
C ILE A 9 9.10 -1.39 -6.62
N VAL A 10 8.78 -0.55 -7.61
CA VAL A 10 7.91 -0.91 -8.74
C VAL A 10 8.49 -2.06 -9.55
N SER A 11 9.79 -2.02 -9.84
CA SER A 11 10.52 -3.08 -10.55
C SER A 11 10.47 -4.41 -9.78
N LEU A 12 10.80 -4.39 -8.48
CA LEU A 12 10.71 -5.57 -7.62
C LEU A 12 9.29 -6.13 -7.58
N ALA A 13 8.30 -5.26 -7.37
CA ALA A 13 6.90 -5.64 -7.25
C ALA A 13 6.41 -6.37 -8.51
N ARG A 14 6.76 -5.87 -9.69
CA ARG A 14 6.45 -6.52 -10.96
C ARG A 14 7.23 -7.83 -11.14
N ARG A 15 8.55 -7.80 -10.93
CA ARG A 15 9.45 -8.95 -11.16
C ARG A 15 9.14 -10.15 -10.26
N ARG A 16 8.70 -9.89 -9.03
CA ARG A 16 8.43 -10.94 -8.02
C ARG A 16 6.95 -11.26 -7.85
N GLY A 17 6.04 -10.52 -8.49
CA GLY A 17 4.61 -10.82 -8.46
C GLY A 17 3.90 -10.30 -7.21
N PHE A 18 4.29 -9.10 -6.76
CA PHE A 18 3.51 -8.33 -5.79
C PHE A 18 2.39 -7.55 -6.48
N ILE A 19 2.71 -6.72 -7.48
CA ILE A 19 1.75 -5.81 -8.11
C ILE A 19 1.99 -5.76 -9.61
N PHE A 20 0.91 -5.79 -10.39
CA PHE A 20 0.89 -5.66 -11.84
C PHE A 20 0.01 -4.49 -12.27
N ALA A 21 0.26 -3.96 -13.47
CA ALA A 21 -0.64 -2.98 -14.06
C ALA A 21 -1.97 -3.65 -14.44
N GLY A 22 -3.09 -3.03 -14.07
CA GLY A 22 -4.42 -3.59 -14.36
C GLY A 22 -4.64 -3.70 -15.86
N SER A 23 -5.04 -4.88 -16.34
CA SER A 23 -5.29 -5.13 -17.77
C SER A 23 -4.08 -4.84 -18.70
N GLU A 24 -2.86 -5.11 -18.24
CA GLU A 24 -1.59 -4.76 -18.93
C GLU A 24 -1.53 -5.23 -20.39
N ILE A 25 -2.02 -6.45 -20.70
CA ILE A 25 -1.98 -7.01 -22.06
C ILE A 25 -2.79 -6.20 -23.08
N TYR A 26 -3.71 -5.35 -22.63
CA TYR A 26 -4.52 -4.46 -23.47
C TYR A 26 -4.02 -3.00 -23.46
N GLY A 27 -2.79 -2.78 -23.01
CA GLY A 27 -2.20 -1.45 -22.85
C GLY A 27 -2.41 -0.83 -21.46
N GLY A 28 -3.04 -1.58 -20.54
CA GLY A 28 -3.29 -1.16 -19.17
C GLY A 28 -4.49 -0.22 -19.02
N LEU A 29 -5.09 -0.23 -17.83
CA LEU A 29 -6.08 0.77 -17.41
C LEU A 29 -5.44 1.69 -16.36
N GLN A 30 -5.09 2.91 -16.77
CA GLN A 30 -4.36 3.84 -15.93
C GLN A 30 -5.07 4.09 -14.58
N GLY A 31 -4.31 3.95 -13.49
CA GLY A 31 -4.82 4.11 -12.12
C GLY A 31 -5.48 2.87 -11.54
N ILE A 32 -5.39 1.71 -12.21
CA ILE A 32 -5.87 0.41 -11.72
C ILE A 32 -4.69 -0.57 -11.69
N PHE A 33 -4.60 -1.35 -10.62
CA PHE A 33 -3.51 -2.30 -10.38
C PHE A 33 -4.05 -3.61 -9.82
N ASP A 34 -3.37 -4.71 -10.16
CA ASP A 34 -3.70 -6.06 -9.69
C ASP A 34 -2.64 -6.55 -8.70
N TYR A 35 -3.08 -7.11 -7.56
CA TYR A 35 -2.18 -7.76 -6.62
C TYR A 35 -1.87 -9.19 -7.11
N GLY A 36 -0.59 -9.48 -7.34
CA GLY A 36 -0.10 -10.80 -7.73
C GLY A 36 -0.01 -11.79 -6.57
N PRO A 37 0.54 -13.00 -6.80
CA PRO A 37 0.56 -14.07 -5.81
C PRO A 37 1.27 -13.76 -4.49
N LEU A 38 2.24 -12.83 -4.46
CA LEU A 38 2.91 -12.40 -3.22
C LEU A 38 2.26 -11.14 -2.65
N GLY A 39 1.72 -10.29 -3.51
CA GLY A 39 1.08 -9.05 -3.10
C GLY A 39 -0.22 -9.30 -2.37
N VAL A 40 -1.00 -10.30 -2.81
CA VAL A 40 -2.23 -10.69 -2.12
C VAL A 40 -1.94 -11.21 -0.71
N GLU A 41 -0.87 -11.99 -0.52
CA GLU A 41 -0.46 -12.47 0.80
C GLU A 41 -0.01 -11.31 1.70
N LEU A 42 0.85 -10.42 1.19
CA LEU A 42 1.30 -9.25 1.96
C LEU A 42 0.13 -8.35 2.35
N LYS A 43 -0.76 -8.06 1.39
CA LYS A 43 -1.98 -7.27 1.61
C LYS A 43 -2.84 -7.93 2.69
N ASN A 44 -3.13 -9.23 2.56
CA ASN A 44 -3.98 -9.96 3.49
C ASN A 44 -3.36 -10.07 4.89
N ASN A 45 -2.05 -10.28 4.98
CA ASN A 45 -1.36 -10.34 6.28
C ASN A 45 -1.42 -8.98 6.98
N LEU A 46 -1.22 -7.89 6.24
CA LEU A 46 -1.29 -6.53 6.77
C LEU A 46 -2.70 -6.18 7.24
N THR A 47 -3.73 -6.45 6.43
CA THR A 47 -5.13 -6.18 6.81
C THR A 47 -5.60 -7.09 7.93
N SER A 48 -5.16 -8.36 7.98
CA SER A 48 -5.47 -9.27 9.08
C SER A 48 -4.81 -8.83 10.39
N ASP A 49 -3.57 -8.33 10.35
CA ASP A 49 -2.92 -7.76 11.52
C ASP A 49 -3.63 -6.50 12.01
N TRP A 50 -4.02 -5.61 11.10
CA TRP A 50 -4.83 -4.43 11.42
C TRP A 50 -6.16 -4.85 12.07
N TRP A 51 -6.88 -5.81 11.49
CA TRP A 51 -8.17 -6.26 12.01
C TRP A 51 -8.03 -6.89 13.39
N ARG A 52 -7.08 -7.81 13.56
CA ARG A 52 -6.77 -8.42 14.86
C ARG A 52 -6.51 -7.36 15.92
N THR A 53 -5.80 -6.30 15.58
CA THR A 53 -5.36 -5.29 16.56
C THR A 53 -6.43 -4.32 16.94
N ASN A 54 -7.24 -3.92 15.97
CA ASN A 54 -8.27 -2.93 16.22
C ASN A 54 -9.59 -3.59 16.65
N VAL A 55 -9.81 -4.87 16.34
CA VAL A 55 -11.08 -5.56 16.65
C VAL A 55 -10.91 -6.67 17.68
N TYR A 56 -9.94 -7.57 17.54
CA TYR A 56 -9.81 -8.72 18.46
C TYR A 56 -9.06 -8.41 19.75
N GLU A 57 -8.05 -7.53 19.69
CA GLU A 57 -7.27 -7.09 20.85
C GLU A 57 -7.92 -5.94 21.62
N ARG A 58 -9.06 -5.43 21.13
CA ARG A 58 -9.81 -4.33 21.75
C ARG A 58 -11.19 -4.80 22.18
N ASP A 59 -11.63 -4.31 23.33
CA ASP A 59 -12.97 -4.59 23.86
C ASP A 59 -14.00 -3.53 23.44
N ASP A 60 -13.61 -2.50 22.67
CA ASP A 60 -14.42 -1.32 22.37
C ASP A 60 -14.69 -1.09 20.88
N ILE A 61 -14.42 -2.08 20.01
CA ILE A 61 -14.64 -1.98 18.56
C ILE A 61 -15.50 -3.14 18.05
N GLU A 62 -16.48 -2.82 17.20
CA GLU A 62 -17.25 -3.80 16.42
C GLU A 62 -16.78 -3.84 14.96
N GLY A 63 -16.99 -4.97 14.29
CA GLY A 63 -16.68 -5.13 12.86
C GLY A 63 -17.89 -4.87 11.96
N LEU A 64 -17.66 -4.29 10.77
CA LEU A 64 -18.67 -4.12 9.73
C LEU A 64 -18.09 -4.41 8.33
N ASP A 65 -18.96 -4.84 7.40
CA ASP A 65 -18.70 -4.88 5.97
C ASP A 65 -19.95 -4.39 5.21
N ALA A 66 -19.96 -3.11 4.87
CA ALA A 66 -21.03 -2.47 4.11
C ALA A 66 -20.84 -2.64 2.59
N SER A 67 -21.94 -2.62 1.85
CA SER A 67 -21.92 -2.68 0.38
C SER A 67 -21.19 -1.49 -0.26
N ILE A 68 -20.61 -1.72 -1.44
CA ILE A 68 -19.99 -0.66 -2.26
C ILE A 68 -21.06 0.25 -2.87
N LEU A 69 -22.13 -0.34 -3.40
CA LEU A 69 -23.26 0.39 -3.93
C LEU A 69 -24.13 0.83 -2.76
N MET A 70 -24.35 2.14 -2.68
CA MET A 70 -25.20 2.76 -1.66
C MET A 70 -26.22 3.67 -2.31
N ASN A 71 -27.33 3.89 -1.62
CA ASN A 71 -28.36 4.82 -2.07
C ASN A 71 -27.77 6.22 -2.27
N ARG A 72 -28.15 6.86 -3.39
CA ARG A 72 -27.76 8.23 -3.74
C ARG A 72 -27.85 9.21 -2.55
N LEU A 73 -28.92 9.12 -1.77
CA LEU A 73 -29.18 10.03 -0.64
C LEU A 73 -28.07 10.02 0.42
N VAL A 74 -27.34 8.92 0.56
CA VAL A 74 -26.18 8.85 1.47
C VAL A 74 -25.10 9.85 1.06
N TRP A 75 -24.83 9.95 -0.24
CA TRP A 75 -23.81 10.84 -0.81
C TRP A 75 -24.27 12.29 -0.89
N ARG A 76 -25.58 12.49 -1.04
CA ARG A 76 -26.17 13.83 -0.92
C ARG A 76 -26.02 14.37 0.50
N TYR A 77 -26.45 13.60 1.50
CA TYR A 77 -26.48 14.09 2.88
C TYR A 77 -25.10 14.17 3.56
N SER A 78 -24.13 13.37 3.11
CA SER A 78 -22.73 13.54 3.51
C SER A 78 -22.02 14.71 2.82
N GLY A 79 -22.68 15.39 1.87
CA GLY A 79 -22.12 16.53 1.14
C GLY A 79 -21.26 16.16 -0.08
N HIS A 80 -21.04 14.87 -0.37
CA HIS A 80 -20.22 14.41 -1.49
C HIS A 80 -20.77 14.82 -2.86
N GLU A 81 -22.09 14.83 -3.06
CA GLU A 81 -22.68 15.28 -4.34
C GLU A 81 -22.32 16.74 -4.67
N GLU A 82 -22.18 17.59 -3.65
CA GLU A 82 -21.94 19.02 -3.82
C GLU A 82 -20.45 19.38 -3.82
N THR A 83 -19.66 18.72 -2.98
CA THR A 83 -18.30 19.17 -2.63
C THR A 83 -17.19 18.27 -3.17
N PHE A 84 -17.49 17.03 -3.57
CA PHE A 84 -16.48 16.06 -4.02
C PHE A 84 -16.10 16.27 -5.49
N ASN A 85 -15.60 17.47 -5.80
CA ASN A 85 -15.26 17.91 -7.16
C ASN A 85 -13.82 18.43 -7.24
N ASP A 86 -13.13 18.06 -8.31
CA ASP A 86 -11.83 18.65 -8.67
C ASP A 86 -11.98 19.68 -9.80
N PRO A 87 -11.11 20.72 -9.86
CA PRO A 87 -11.12 21.66 -10.96
C PRO A 87 -10.51 21.01 -12.22
N LEU A 88 -11.34 20.78 -13.25
CA LEU A 88 -10.94 20.14 -14.50
C LEU A 88 -10.73 21.15 -15.63
N VAL A 89 -9.63 20.99 -16.37
CA VAL A 89 -9.30 21.72 -17.59
C VAL A 89 -8.97 20.73 -18.71
N ASP A 90 -9.44 21.01 -19.94
CA ASP A 90 -9.08 20.27 -21.14
C ASP A 90 -8.08 21.07 -22.00
N CYS A 91 -7.08 20.40 -22.55
CA CYS A 91 -6.24 20.95 -23.60
C CYS A 91 -6.95 20.80 -24.95
N ARG A 92 -7.27 21.90 -25.64
CA ARG A 92 -7.97 21.84 -26.93
C ARG A 92 -7.11 21.24 -28.04
N ALA A 93 -5.78 21.35 -27.92
CA ALA A 93 -4.82 20.84 -28.91
C ALA A 93 -4.68 19.30 -28.87
N CYS A 94 -4.49 18.70 -27.70
CA CYS A 94 -4.27 17.24 -27.56
C CYS A 94 -5.46 16.48 -26.96
N LYS A 95 -6.51 17.19 -26.54
CA LYS A 95 -7.69 16.65 -25.82
C LYS A 95 -7.37 16.00 -24.46
N GLY A 96 -6.15 16.19 -23.95
CA GLY A 96 -5.75 15.77 -22.61
C GLY A 96 -6.52 16.52 -21.51
N ARG A 97 -6.83 15.82 -20.42
CA ARG A 97 -7.59 16.31 -19.26
C ARG A 97 -6.68 16.43 -18.06
N TRP A 98 -6.76 17.55 -17.37
CA TRP A 98 -5.82 17.91 -16.31
C TRP A 98 -6.53 18.60 -15.16
N ARG A 99 -6.04 18.35 -13.95
CA ARG A 99 -6.38 19.14 -12.77
C ARG A 99 -5.81 20.55 -12.89
N ALA A 100 -6.68 21.57 -12.82
CA ALA A 100 -6.33 22.97 -13.04
C ALA A 100 -5.30 23.48 -12.03
N ASP A 101 -5.42 23.05 -10.78
CA ASP A 101 -4.54 23.39 -9.65
C ASP A 101 -3.14 22.76 -9.76
N HIS A 102 -2.98 21.74 -10.61
CA HIS A 102 -1.67 21.15 -10.92
C HIS A 102 -1.04 21.70 -12.21
N LEU A 103 -1.69 22.63 -12.89
CA LEU A 103 -1.18 23.21 -14.14
C LEU A 103 -0.43 24.52 -13.89
N GLN A 104 0.70 24.69 -14.59
CA GLN A 104 1.42 25.97 -14.69
C GLN A 104 1.08 26.70 -16.01
N GLY A 105 -0.21 26.75 -16.35
CA GLY A 105 -0.71 27.43 -17.56
C GLY A 105 -0.40 26.76 -18.91
N ARG A 106 0.21 25.57 -18.91
CA ARG A 106 0.54 24.79 -20.12
C ARG A 106 0.15 23.34 -19.96
N CYS A 107 -0.29 22.73 -21.05
CA CYS A 107 -0.56 21.30 -21.12
C CYS A 107 0.73 20.49 -20.91
N PRO A 108 0.80 19.58 -19.92
CA PRO A 108 1.99 18.76 -19.68
C PRO A 108 2.32 17.80 -20.84
N ALA A 109 1.31 17.35 -21.60
CA ALA A 109 1.52 16.39 -22.68
C ALA A 109 2.03 17.01 -23.99
N CYS A 110 1.66 18.25 -24.31
CA CYS A 110 1.99 18.87 -25.60
C CYS A 110 2.51 20.31 -25.53
N GLY A 111 2.65 20.89 -24.34
CA GLY A 111 3.16 22.25 -24.12
C GLY A 111 2.23 23.39 -24.55
N SER A 112 1.06 23.08 -25.13
CA SER A 112 0.08 24.07 -25.57
C SER A 112 -0.52 24.86 -24.40
N THR A 113 -0.74 26.15 -24.62
CA THR A 113 -1.47 27.06 -23.71
C THR A 113 -2.96 27.14 -24.03
N ASP A 114 -3.44 26.46 -25.07
CA ASP A 114 -4.86 26.42 -25.44
C ASP A 114 -5.63 25.45 -24.55
N LEU A 115 -5.94 25.95 -23.35
CA LEU A 115 -6.64 25.27 -22.27
C LEU A 115 -8.07 25.85 -22.15
N THR A 116 -9.04 25.01 -21.80
CA THR A 116 -10.39 25.49 -21.47
C THR A 116 -10.41 26.22 -20.13
N GLU A 117 -11.50 26.92 -19.86
CA GLU A 117 -11.79 27.37 -18.49
C GLU A 117 -11.96 26.16 -17.55
N SER A 118 -11.59 26.37 -16.29
CA SER A 118 -11.73 25.38 -15.22
C SER A 118 -13.21 25.17 -14.91
N ARG A 119 -13.63 23.92 -14.75
CA ARG A 119 -14.98 23.54 -14.34
C ARG A 119 -14.94 22.46 -13.25
N PRO A 120 -15.93 22.40 -12.35
CA PRO A 120 -16.00 21.33 -11.37
C PRO A 120 -16.25 19.98 -12.04
N PHE A 121 -15.49 18.97 -11.63
CA PHE A 121 -15.65 17.60 -12.07
C PHE A 121 -15.87 16.67 -10.87
N ASN A 122 -17.04 16.02 -10.82
CA ASN A 122 -17.37 15.13 -9.72
C ASN A 122 -16.50 13.86 -9.76
N MET A 123 -15.85 13.61 -8.63
CA MET A 123 -14.86 12.55 -8.48
C MET A 123 -15.48 11.20 -8.08
N MET A 124 -16.81 11.10 -7.95
CA MET A 124 -17.48 9.82 -7.70
C MET A 124 -17.79 9.08 -8.99
N PHE A 125 -17.57 7.76 -9.00
CA PHE A 125 -18.07 6.92 -10.09
C PHE A 125 -19.57 6.72 -9.97
N ARG A 126 -20.30 7.09 -11.02
CA ARG A 126 -21.75 6.90 -11.15
C ARG A 126 -22.05 5.65 -11.97
N THR A 127 -23.04 4.86 -11.55
CA THR A 127 -23.54 3.70 -12.29
C THR A 127 -25.07 3.72 -12.34
N ALA A 128 -25.66 3.14 -13.39
CA ALA A 128 -27.11 2.97 -13.50
C ALA A 128 -27.58 1.79 -12.63
N ILE A 129 -28.77 1.91 -12.03
CA ILE A 129 -29.44 0.83 -11.31
C ILE A 129 -30.72 0.47 -12.05
N GLY A 130 -30.91 -0.82 -12.32
CA GLY A 130 -32.11 -1.32 -12.99
C GLY A 130 -32.01 -1.39 -14.52
N PRO A 131 -33.10 -1.85 -15.18
CA PRO A 131 -33.09 -2.16 -16.61
C PRO A 131 -33.20 -0.92 -17.51
N VAL A 132 -33.67 0.21 -16.99
CA VAL A 132 -33.85 1.46 -17.71
C VAL A 132 -33.00 2.52 -17.05
N ALA A 133 -32.02 3.05 -17.77
CA ALA A 133 -31.24 4.19 -17.31
C ALA A 133 -32.11 5.45 -17.42
N ASP A 134 -32.72 5.86 -16.30
CA ASP A 134 -33.35 7.18 -16.17
C ASP A 134 -32.54 8.10 -15.23
N ALA A 135 -32.93 9.37 -15.15
CA ALA A 135 -32.15 10.39 -14.44
C ALA A 135 -32.08 10.15 -12.92
N GLU A 136 -33.01 9.39 -12.34
CA GLU A 136 -33.15 9.14 -10.91
C GLU A 136 -32.63 7.72 -10.52
N SER A 137 -32.60 6.79 -11.46
CA SER A 137 -32.23 5.38 -11.26
C SER A 137 -30.72 5.16 -11.39
N PHE A 138 -29.97 5.76 -10.47
CA PHE A 138 -28.52 5.59 -10.40
C PHE A 138 -28.02 5.44 -8.97
N ALA A 139 -26.81 4.88 -8.85
CA ALA A 139 -26.06 4.79 -7.61
C ALA A 139 -24.61 5.24 -7.85
N TYR A 140 -23.88 5.38 -6.75
CA TYR A 140 -22.44 5.61 -6.79
C TYR A 140 -21.69 4.38 -6.32
N LEU A 141 -20.51 4.15 -6.90
CA LEU A 141 -19.48 3.38 -6.22
C LEU A 141 -18.91 4.28 -5.13
N ARG A 142 -18.92 3.81 -3.88
CA ARG A 142 -18.54 4.64 -2.73
C ARG A 142 -17.12 5.23 -2.86
N PRO A 143 -16.91 6.54 -2.62
CA PRO A 143 -15.58 7.17 -2.62
C PRO A 143 -14.80 7.01 -1.32
N GLU A 144 -15.45 6.54 -0.26
CA GLU A 144 -14.92 6.21 1.06
C GLU A 144 -15.76 5.10 1.71
N THR A 145 -15.29 4.48 2.78
CA THR A 145 -16.00 3.38 3.45
C THR A 145 -16.79 3.83 4.68
N ALA A 146 -16.40 4.95 5.31
CA ALA A 146 -17.01 5.58 6.49
C ALA A 146 -18.54 5.70 6.43
N GLN A 147 -19.11 6.13 5.30
CA GLN A 147 -20.57 6.30 5.17
C GLN A 147 -21.36 5.01 5.43
N GLY A 148 -20.79 3.84 5.10
CA GLY A 148 -21.39 2.54 5.40
C GLY A 148 -21.53 2.29 6.91
N ILE A 149 -20.59 2.81 7.69
CA ILE A 149 -20.59 2.74 9.15
C ILE A 149 -21.63 3.69 9.73
N PHE A 150 -21.64 4.95 9.31
CA PHE A 150 -22.56 5.97 9.85
C PHE A 150 -24.03 5.58 9.67
N VAL A 151 -24.42 5.12 8.49
CA VAL A 151 -25.82 4.72 8.23
C VAL A 151 -26.25 3.46 8.98
N ASN A 152 -25.29 2.69 9.50
CA ASN A 152 -25.53 1.49 10.32
C ASN A 152 -25.34 1.72 11.83
N PHE A 153 -25.02 2.93 12.27
CA PHE A 153 -24.80 3.23 13.69
C PHE A 153 -25.93 2.72 14.60
N ALA A 154 -27.19 3.03 14.26
CA ALA A 154 -28.34 2.59 15.05
C ALA A 154 -28.54 1.06 15.01
N ASN A 155 -28.24 0.42 13.88
CA ASN A 155 -28.34 -1.03 13.73
C ASN A 155 -27.32 -1.74 14.63
N VAL A 156 -26.06 -1.28 14.62
CA VAL A 156 -24.99 -1.84 15.46
C VAL A 156 -25.28 -1.58 16.92
N LEU A 157 -25.67 -0.35 17.30
CA LEU A 157 -26.00 -0.03 18.68
C LEU A 157 -27.15 -0.90 19.21
N ALA A 158 -28.19 -1.13 18.41
CA ALA A 158 -29.32 -1.96 18.79
C ALA A 158 -28.96 -3.44 18.94
N SER A 159 -28.09 -3.98 18.08
CA SER A 159 -27.74 -5.41 18.09
C SER A 159 -26.68 -5.77 19.12
N THR A 160 -25.81 -4.84 19.50
CA THR A 160 -24.67 -5.08 20.39
C THR A 160 -24.85 -4.49 21.79
N SER A 161 -25.79 -3.55 21.96
CA SER A 161 -26.01 -2.82 23.23
C SER A 161 -24.75 -2.11 23.76
N ARG A 162 -23.87 -1.67 22.85
CA ARG A 162 -22.64 -0.95 23.20
C ARG A 162 -22.93 0.34 23.97
N LYS A 163 -22.00 0.71 24.84
CA LYS A 163 -21.98 1.99 25.55
C LYS A 163 -20.87 2.85 24.96
N LEU A 164 -21.06 4.17 24.97
CA LEU A 164 -19.98 5.08 24.61
C LEU A 164 -18.87 5.06 25.68
N PRO A 165 -17.59 5.15 25.27
CA PRO A 165 -17.13 5.17 23.90
C PRO A 165 -17.03 3.77 23.29
N PHE A 166 -17.30 3.66 22.00
CA PHE A 166 -17.06 2.45 21.20
C PHE A 166 -16.86 2.85 19.75
N GLY A 167 -16.28 1.98 18.93
CA GLY A 167 -16.14 2.22 17.50
C GLY A 167 -16.62 1.08 16.64
N ILE A 168 -16.62 1.35 15.34
CA ILE A 168 -16.91 0.37 14.29
C ILE A 168 -15.77 0.43 13.29
N ALA A 169 -15.14 -0.71 13.03
CA ALA A 169 -14.05 -0.87 12.08
C ALA A 169 -14.55 -1.53 10.80
N GLN A 170 -14.00 -1.10 9.66
CA GLN A 170 -14.28 -1.68 8.36
C GLN A 170 -13.04 -1.68 7.47
N ILE A 171 -12.90 -2.75 6.68
CA ILE A 171 -11.94 -2.80 5.59
C ILE A 171 -12.74 -3.01 4.31
N GLY A 172 -12.49 -2.19 3.28
CA GLY A 172 -13.18 -2.40 2.02
C GLY A 172 -12.76 -1.47 0.90
N LYS A 173 -13.30 -1.73 -0.29
CA LYS A 173 -12.98 -0.97 -1.50
C LYS A 173 -13.63 0.41 -1.50
N ALA A 174 -12.95 1.37 -2.10
CA ALA A 174 -13.43 2.70 -2.42
C ALA A 174 -12.95 3.11 -3.81
N PHE A 175 -13.67 4.05 -4.42
CA PHE A 175 -13.49 4.43 -5.82
C PHE A 175 -13.47 5.95 -5.97
N ARG A 176 -12.39 6.48 -6.55
CA ARG A 176 -12.26 7.91 -6.87
C ARG A 176 -11.96 8.05 -8.35
N ASN A 177 -12.76 8.82 -9.07
CA ASN A 177 -12.63 9.05 -10.51
C ASN A 177 -11.49 10.02 -10.82
N GLU A 178 -10.28 9.67 -10.38
CA GLU A 178 -9.08 10.50 -10.47
C GLU A 178 -8.81 10.95 -11.91
N ILE A 179 -8.67 12.27 -12.09
CA ILE A 179 -8.41 12.90 -13.40
C ILE A 179 -7.03 12.48 -13.91
N ASN A 180 -6.02 12.50 -13.05
CA ASN A 180 -4.64 12.20 -13.41
C ASN A 180 -4.01 11.15 -12.48
N PRO A 181 -4.29 9.84 -12.70
CA PRO A 181 -3.65 8.79 -11.92
C PRO A 181 -2.14 8.78 -12.18
N ARG A 182 -1.35 8.80 -11.11
CA ARG A 182 0.12 8.94 -11.14
C ARG A 182 0.75 8.29 -9.91
N ASN A 183 2.06 8.10 -9.97
CA ASN A 183 2.88 7.61 -8.86
C ASN A 183 2.35 6.25 -8.35
N PHE A 184 2.26 5.25 -9.22
CA PHE A 184 1.93 3.88 -8.81
C PHE A 184 0.65 3.78 -7.95
N LEU A 185 0.73 3.30 -6.70
CA LEU A 185 -0.42 3.11 -5.80
C LEU A 185 -0.93 4.38 -5.09
N PHE A 186 -0.35 5.57 -5.33
CA PHE A 186 -0.73 6.79 -4.60
C PHE A 186 -2.01 7.45 -5.13
N ARG A 187 -2.12 7.57 -6.45
CA ARG A 187 -3.28 8.16 -7.12
C ARG A 187 -3.88 7.13 -8.06
N VAL A 188 -4.78 6.34 -7.49
CA VAL A 188 -5.48 5.23 -8.14
C VAL A 188 -6.98 5.48 -8.12
N ARG A 189 -7.70 4.78 -9.00
CA ARG A 189 -9.15 4.92 -9.14
C ARG A 189 -9.94 3.92 -8.32
N GLU A 190 -9.31 2.79 -8.01
CA GLU A 190 -9.83 1.74 -7.14
C GLU A 190 -8.77 1.41 -6.10
N PHE A 191 -9.15 1.40 -4.83
CA PHE A 191 -8.27 1.08 -3.72
C PHE A 191 -9.08 0.52 -2.55
N ASP A 192 -8.37 -0.01 -1.55
CA ASP A 192 -8.97 -0.47 -0.30
C ASP A 192 -8.55 0.46 0.84
N GLN A 193 -9.45 0.69 1.80
CA GLN A 193 -9.19 1.44 3.02
C GLN A 193 -9.40 0.56 4.25
N MET A 194 -8.77 0.96 5.35
CA MET A 194 -9.01 0.46 6.69
C MET A 194 -9.43 1.67 7.53
N GLU A 195 -10.70 1.72 7.91
CA GLU A 195 -11.30 2.88 8.58
C GLU A 195 -11.96 2.45 9.89
N ILE A 196 -11.88 3.32 10.90
CA ILE A 196 -12.54 3.16 12.19
C ILE A 196 -13.33 4.43 12.45
N GLU A 197 -14.62 4.28 12.76
CA GLU A 197 -15.40 5.38 13.32
C GLU A 197 -15.54 5.16 14.82
N PHE A 198 -14.82 5.93 15.62
CA PHE A 198 -14.83 5.81 17.07
C PHE A 198 -15.76 6.87 17.69
N PHE A 199 -16.91 6.42 18.17
CA PHE A 199 -17.96 7.25 18.74
C PHE A 199 -17.66 7.58 20.20
N VAL A 200 -17.65 8.86 20.53
CA VAL A 200 -17.32 9.38 21.86
C VAL A 200 -18.37 10.37 22.36
N MET A 201 -18.39 10.58 23.67
CA MET A 201 -19.23 11.64 24.25
C MET A 201 -18.67 13.02 23.84
N PRO A 202 -19.53 13.98 23.45
CA PRO A 202 -19.10 15.36 23.25
C PRO A 202 -18.41 15.91 24.51
N GLY A 203 -17.26 16.56 24.35
CA GLY A 203 -16.38 17.02 25.42
C GLY A 203 -15.25 16.05 25.79
N SER A 204 -15.21 14.83 25.23
CA SER A 204 -14.13 13.85 25.45
C SER A 204 -13.24 13.62 24.22
N GLU A 205 -13.55 14.26 23.10
CA GLU A 205 -12.92 14.03 21.79
C GLU A 205 -11.42 14.33 21.77
N GLU A 206 -10.94 15.37 22.45
CA GLU A 206 -9.51 15.73 22.42
C GLU A 206 -8.63 14.63 23.03
N GLY A 207 -9.06 14.06 24.16
CA GLY A 207 -8.35 12.96 24.81
C GLY A 207 -8.35 11.69 23.96
N TRP A 208 -9.47 11.38 23.31
CA TRP A 208 -9.57 10.23 22.40
C TRP A 208 -8.80 10.42 21.10
N HIS A 209 -8.79 11.64 20.54
CA HIS A 209 -8.02 11.98 19.34
C HIS A 209 -6.52 11.77 19.56
N ALA A 210 -5.99 12.26 20.68
CA ALA A 210 -4.59 12.06 21.05
C ALA A 210 -4.25 10.58 21.30
N ARG A 211 -5.16 9.83 21.93
CA ARG A 211 -4.97 8.39 22.16
C ARG A 211 -4.94 7.61 20.85
N TRP A 212 -5.85 7.90 19.91
CA TRP A 212 -5.87 7.25 18.61
C TRP A 212 -4.61 7.56 17.81
N LEU A 213 -4.14 8.80 17.78
CA LEU A 213 -2.85 9.14 17.16
C LEU A 213 -1.73 8.22 17.66
N GLU A 214 -1.60 8.06 18.98
CA GLU A 214 -0.55 7.23 19.57
C GLU A 214 -0.76 5.72 19.33
N ASP A 215 -2.00 5.24 19.39
CA ASP A 215 -2.33 3.84 19.09
C ASP A 215 -2.00 3.51 17.62
N ARG A 216 -2.28 4.43 16.69
CA ARG A 216 -1.98 4.27 15.26
C ARG A 216 -0.47 4.31 14.97
N LEU A 217 0.27 5.23 15.58
CA LEU A 217 1.73 5.28 15.46
C LEU A 217 2.40 3.99 15.96
N ARG A 218 1.91 3.44 17.09
CA ARG A 218 2.39 2.14 17.62
C ARG A 218 2.08 0.98 16.68
N TRP A 219 0.92 0.99 16.02
CA TRP A 219 0.58 -0.02 15.03
C TRP A 219 1.56 -0.01 13.85
N TRP A 220 1.86 1.17 13.30
CA TRP A 220 2.83 1.32 12.19
C TRP A 220 4.22 0.78 12.53
N GLU A 221 4.74 1.11 13.72
CA GLU A 221 6.03 0.60 14.19
C GLU A 221 6.05 -0.94 14.26
N ARG A 222 4.96 -1.53 14.75
CA ARG A 222 4.82 -2.98 14.88
C ARG A 222 4.78 -3.70 13.54
N VAL A 223 4.14 -3.11 12.51
CA VAL A 223 4.14 -3.65 11.14
C VAL A 223 5.45 -3.37 10.38
N GLY A 224 6.39 -2.68 11.01
CA GLY A 224 7.75 -2.51 10.50
C GLY A 224 8.02 -1.15 9.87
N VAL A 225 7.15 -0.15 10.04
CA VAL A 225 7.39 1.25 9.65
C VAL A 225 7.77 2.06 10.90
N PRO A 226 9.07 2.36 11.10
CA PRO A 226 9.52 3.02 12.32
C PRO A 226 8.89 4.40 12.51
N ARG A 227 8.63 4.78 13.76
CA ARG A 227 8.01 6.07 14.10
C ARG A 227 8.81 7.26 13.57
N GLU A 228 10.14 7.18 13.59
CA GLU A 228 11.04 8.21 13.07
C GLU A 228 10.93 8.42 11.55
N ARG A 229 10.28 7.50 10.82
CA ARG A 229 9.97 7.62 9.40
C ARG A 229 8.56 8.19 9.14
N ILE A 230 7.80 8.47 10.20
CA ILE A 230 6.46 9.01 10.12
C ILE A 230 6.49 10.42 10.71
N GLN A 231 6.29 11.40 9.85
CA GLN A 231 6.05 12.78 10.27
C GLN A 231 4.57 12.94 10.59
N VAL A 232 4.25 13.40 11.80
CA VAL A 232 2.89 13.81 12.15
C VAL A 232 2.67 15.24 11.66
N TYR A 233 1.76 15.42 10.71
CA TYR A 233 1.35 16.72 10.21
C TYR A 233 0.01 17.12 10.86
N ASP A 234 0.04 18.17 11.68
CA ASP A 234 -1.17 18.78 12.26
C ASP A 234 -1.77 19.73 11.23
N VAL A 235 -2.89 19.33 10.63
CA VAL A 235 -3.46 20.02 9.47
C VAL A 235 -3.93 21.42 9.88
N PRO A 236 -3.45 22.50 9.21
CA PRO A 236 -3.85 23.86 9.52
C PRO A 236 -5.36 24.07 9.36
N PRO A 237 -5.99 24.95 10.17
CA PRO A 237 -7.42 25.20 10.10
C PRO A 237 -7.96 25.62 8.72
N ALA A 238 -7.12 26.24 7.87
CA ALA A 238 -7.50 26.64 6.52
C ALA A 238 -7.64 25.46 5.55
N ASP A 239 -6.98 24.34 5.85
CA ASP A 239 -6.92 23.15 5.00
C ASP A 239 -7.81 22.00 5.55
N LEU A 240 -8.41 22.19 6.73
CA LEU A 240 -9.37 21.23 7.30
C LEU A 240 -10.64 21.16 6.44
N ALA A 241 -11.15 19.94 6.25
CA ALA A 241 -12.50 19.74 5.74
C ALA A 241 -13.52 20.44 6.65
N HIS A 242 -14.64 20.91 6.10
CA HIS A 242 -15.64 21.70 6.82
C HIS A 242 -16.27 21.00 8.03
N TYR A 243 -16.13 19.68 8.12
CA TYR A 243 -16.61 18.85 9.23
C TYR A 243 -15.52 18.47 10.24
N SER A 244 -14.23 18.70 9.93
CA SER A 244 -13.13 18.34 10.82
C SER A 244 -12.78 19.49 11.76
N ARG A 245 -12.74 19.21 13.06
CA ARG A 245 -12.25 20.15 14.10
C ARG A 245 -10.73 20.15 14.18
N ARG A 246 -10.10 19.00 13.91
CA ARG A 246 -8.65 18.80 13.89
C ARG A 246 -8.34 17.48 13.19
N THR A 247 -7.28 17.44 12.38
CA THR A 247 -6.80 16.23 11.74
C THR A 247 -5.29 16.12 11.91
N PHE A 248 -4.81 14.92 12.23
CA PHE A 248 -3.41 14.57 12.12
C PHE A 248 -3.21 13.65 10.92
N ASP A 249 -2.41 14.08 9.96
CA ASP A 249 -1.98 13.22 8.86
C ASP A 249 -0.64 12.59 9.22
N LEU A 250 -0.57 11.27 9.12
CA LEU A 250 0.67 10.51 9.23
C LEU A 250 1.32 10.49 7.86
N MET A 251 2.47 11.15 7.73
CA MET A 251 3.20 11.31 6.48
C MET A 251 4.43 10.41 6.46
N TYR A 252 4.55 9.53 5.47
CA TYR A 252 5.73 8.68 5.27
C TYR A 252 6.59 9.21 4.12
N ASP A 253 7.90 9.26 4.33
CA ASP A 253 8.87 9.68 3.31
C ASP A 253 9.15 8.55 2.32
N TYR A 254 8.46 8.59 1.18
CA TYR A 254 8.66 7.62 0.12
C TYR A 254 9.86 7.97 -0.75
N PRO A 255 10.72 7.00 -1.11
CA PRO A 255 11.89 7.26 -1.94
C PRO A 255 11.51 7.99 -3.24
N THR A 256 12.23 9.06 -3.59
CA THR A 256 12.01 9.96 -4.74
C THR A 256 10.67 10.70 -4.80
N LEU A 257 9.68 10.35 -3.99
CA LEU A 257 8.37 11.00 -3.97
C LEU A 257 8.23 12.00 -2.81
N GLY A 258 8.94 11.78 -1.71
CA GLY A 258 8.87 12.60 -0.50
C GLY A 258 7.74 12.17 0.43
N TYR A 259 7.38 13.06 1.35
CA TYR A 259 6.33 12.83 2.34
C TYR A 259 4.95 12.76 1.70
N GLU A 260 4.32 11.61 1.80
CA GLU A 260 2.93 11.38 1.40
C GLU A 260 2.14 10.75 2.55
N GLU A 261 0.86 11.07 2.62
CA GLU A 261 -0.05 10.62 3.67
C GLU A 261 -0.28 9.09 3.60
N ILE A 262 -0.13 8.40 4.72
CA ILE A 262 -0.43 6.95 4.85
C ILE A 262 -1.69 6.68 5.68
N GLU A 263 -2.04 7.59 6.58
CA GLU A 263 -3.22 7.51 7.44
C GLU A 263 -3.59 8.90 7.98
N GLY A 264 -4.87 9.25 7.93
CA GLY A 264 -5.42 10.44 8.58
C GLY A 264 -6.14 10.07 9.87
N ILE A 265 -5.97 10.86 10.92
CA ILE A 265 -6.70 10.74 12.19
C ILE A 265 -7.50 12.03 12.39
N ALA A 266 -8.77 12.04 12.00
CA ALA A 266 -9.65 13.20 12.05
C ALA A 266 -10.55 13.20 13.29
N SER A 267 -10.89 14.39 13.79
CA SER A 267 -11.93 14.62 14.79
C SER A 267 -13.10 15.34 14.11
N ARG A 268 -14.19 14.61 13.85
CA ARG A 268 -15.26 15.02 12.92
C ARG A 268 -16.52 15.56 13.61
N SER A 269 -16.45 15.76 14.93
CA SER A 269 -17.58 16.19 15.76
C SER A 269 -18.83 15.32 15.54
N ASP A 270 -20.04 15.90 15.60
CA ASP A 270 -21.31 15.23 15.33
C ASP A 270 -21.80 15.38 13.88
N TYR A 271 -20.93 15.80 12.95
CA TYR A 271 -21.31 16.09 11.57
C TYR A 271 -21.89 14.88 10.85
N ASP A 272 -21.21 13.72 10.90
CA ASP A 272 -21.57 12.56 10.08
C ASP A 272 -22.90 11.95 10.52
N LEU A 273 -23.05 11.63 11.81
CA LEU A 273 -24.31 11.15 12.37
C LEU A 273 -25.41 12.23 12.33
N GLY A 274 -25.05 13.49 12.57
CA GLY A 274 -25.95 14.63 12.51
C GLY A 274 -26.53 14.86 11.11
N SER A 275 -25.76 14.60 10.06
CA SER A 275 -26.20 14.74 8.67
C SER A 275 -27.18 13.63 8.25
N HIS A 276 -27.06 12.44 8.83
CA HIS A 276 -27.91 11.28 8.52
C HIS A 276 -29.06 11.04 9.48
N THR A 277 -29.09 11.68 10.65
CA THR A 277 -30.15 11.45 11.65
C THR A 277 -31.47 12.12 11.28
N ARG A 278 -32.58 11.46 11.58
CA ARG A 278 -33.89 12.10 11.72
C ARG A 278 -33.93 13.02 12.96
N ASP A 279 -34.89 13.94 12.99
CA ASP A 279 -35.22 14.79 14.14
C ASP A 279 -34.07 15.73 14.56
N GLN A 280 -33.26 16.18 13.58
CA GLN A 280 -32.05 17.01 13.76
C GLN A 280 -32.26 18.22 14.69
N ALA A 281 -33.39 18.93 14.54
CA ALA A 281 -33.70 20.11 15.35
C ALA A 281 -33.84 19.82 16.86
N SER A 282 -34.13 18.57 17.23
CA SER A 282 -34.28 18.15 18.64
C SER A 282 -32.98 17.68 19.29
N LEU A 283 -31.89 17.59 18.53
CA LEU A 283 -30.66 16.91 18.92
C LEU A 283 -29.52 17.84 19.33
N GLY A 284 -29.68 19.16 19.18
CA GLY A 284 -28.67 20.13 19.62
C GLY A 284 -27.32 19.95 18.92
N LEU A 285 -27.34 19.67 17.62
CA LEU A 285 -26.14 19.45 16.81
C LEU A 285 -25.19 20.65 16.89
N GLN A 286 -23.90 20.39 17.04
CA GLN A 286 -22.85 21.41 17.03
C GLN A 286 -22.36 21.70 15.62
N ALA A 287 -22.22 20.68 14.78
CA ALA A 287 -21.85 20.82 13.39
C ALA A 287 -23.00 21.39 12.55
N ARG A 288 -22.65 22.16 11.52
CA ARG A 288 -23.61 22.64 10.53
C ARG A 288 -23.91 21.53 9.53
N VAL A 289 -25.13 21.00 9.58
CA VAL A 289 -25.59 19.92 8.70
C VAL A 289 -26.70 20.41 7.77
N GLN A 290 -26.87 19.73 6.63
CA GLN A 290 -28.01 19.98 5.75
C GLN A 290 -29.31 19.43 6.35
N PRO A 291 -30.46 20.08 6.13
CA PRO A 291 -31.76 19.53 6.55
C PRO A 291 -32.04 18.17 5.90
N ASN A 292 -32.18 17.14 6.73
CA ASN A 292 -32.46 15.78 6.27
C ASN A 292 -33.95 15.44 6.42
N ALA A 293 -34.65 15.39 5.28
CA ALA A 293 -36.08 15.07 5.20
C ALA A 293 -36.36 13.60 4.86
N HIS A 294 -35.33 12.78 4.59
CA HIS A 294 -35.49 11.42 4.08
C HIS A 294 -35.11 10.34 5.09
N SER A 295 -34.25 10.65 6.07
CA SER A 295 -33.88 9.67 7.08
C SER A 295 -35.09 9.29 7.94
N ILE A 296 -35.33 7.98 8.04
CA ILE A 296 -36.42 7.42 8.84
C ILE A 296 -35.96 7.03 10.25
N THR A 297 -34.66 7.11 10.54
CA THR A 297 -34.05 6.61 11.77
C THR A 297 -33.33 7.73 12.50
N ARG A 298 -33.48 7.78 13.82
CA ARG A 298 -32.72 8.69 14.68
C ARG A 298 -31.37 8.07 15.03
N LEU A 299 -30.27 8.68 14.61
CA LEU A 299 -28.90 8.25 14.89
C LEU A 299 -28.38 9.02 16.10
N SER A 300 -28.79 8.60 17.29
CA SER A 300 -28.39 9.22 18.56
C SER A 300 -28.21 8.16 19.63
N TYR A 301 -27.44 8.48 20.67
CA TYR A 301 -27.22 7.66 21.84
C TYR A 301 -28.01 8.21 23.04
N TYR A 302 -28.69 7.36 23.79
CA TYR A 302 -29.35 7.76 25.03
C TYR A 302 -28.35 7.68 26.19
N ASP A 303 -27.95 8.83 26.70
CA ASP A 303 -27.10 8.91 27.88
C ASP A 303 -27.95 8.81 29.15
N ALA A 304 -27.71 7.76 29.94
CA ALA A 304 -28.46 7.48 31.15
C ALA A 304 -28.17 8.50 32.27
N ASP A 305 -26.97 9.08 32.28
CA ASP A 305 -26.54 10.01 33.34
C ASP A 305 -27.20 11.38 33.15
N SER A 306 -27.12 11.95 31.94
CA SER A 306 -27.83 13.20 31.61
C SER A 306 -29.31 13.00 31.29
N ARG A 307 -29.76 11.75 31.10
CA ARG A 307 -31.13 11.36 30.69
C ARG A 307 -31.57 12.01 29.38
N ARG A 308 -30.64 12.18 28.44
CA ARG A 308 -30.87 12.86 27.16
C ARG A 308 -30.30 12.05 26.00
N HIS A 309 -30.91 12.25 24.82
CA HIS A 309 -30.30 11.82 23.58
C HIS A 309 -29.20 12.80 23.17
N VAL A 310 -28.04 12.26 22.83
CA VAL A 310 -26.90 12.99 22.29
C VAL A 310 -26.51 12.40 20.95
N VAL A 311 -25.99 13.22 20.04
CA VAL A 311 -25.30 12.72 18.85
C VAL A 311 -23.82 12.59 19.21
N PRO A 312 -23.25 11.37 19.19
CA PRO A 312 -21.85 11.16 19.52
C PRO A 312 -20.93 11.96 18.59
N PHE A 313 -19.77 12.34 19.11
CA PHE A 313 -18.67 12.83 18.29
C PHE A 313 -17.89 11.65 17.70
N VAL A 314 -17.23 11.84 16.57
CA VAL A 314 -16.49 10.80 15.87
C VAL A 314 -14.99 11.13 15.80
N ILE A 315 -14.15 10.18 16.20
CA ILE A 315 -12.72 10.14 15.87
C ILE A 315 -12.52 9.09 14.78
N GLU A 316 -11.91 9.49 13.68
CA GLU A 316 -11.76 8.67 12.47
C GLU A 316 -10.28 8.46 12.13
N PRO A 317 -9.68 7.31 12.48
CA PRO A 317 -8.50 6.79 11.82
C PRO A 317 -8.84 6.15 10.46
N SER A 318 -8.28 6.69 9.37
CA SER A 318 -8.47 6.19 8.00
C SER A 318 -7.13 5.98 7.30
N ALA A 319 -6.83 4.72 6.97
CA ALA A 319 -5.59 4.33 6.28
C ALA A 319 -5.86 3.71 4.91
N GLY A 320 -5.06 4.09 3.90
CA GLY A 320 -5.11 3.47 2.57
C GLY A 320 -4.27 2.18 2.51
N VAL A 321 -4.90 1.01 2.26
CA VAL A 321 -4.21 -0.28 2.24
C VAL A 321 -3.07 -0.31 1.23
N GLY A 322 -3.27 0.25 0.03
CA GLY A 322 -2.24 0.29 -1.00
C GLY A 322 -1.02 1.11 -0.60
N ARG A 323 -1.23 2.26 0.04
CA ARG A 323 -0.15 3.10 0.57
C ARG A 323 0.57 2.40 1.71
N ALA A 324 -0.16 1.69 2.58
CA ALA A 324 0.38 0.90 3.67
C ALA A 324 1.29 -0.24 3.19
N VAL A 325 0.82 -1.04 2.21
CA VAL A 325 1.63 -2.09 1.57
C VAL A 325 2.91 -1.50 0.98
N LEU A 326 2.81 -0.36 0.31
CA LEU A 326 3.95 0.30 -0.29
C LEU A 326 4.95 0.81 0.76
N ALA A 327 4.49 1.41 1.85
CA ALA A 327 5.35 1.87 2.95
C ALA A 327 6.11 0.70 3.57
N VAL A 328 5.43 -0.43 3.82
CA VAL A 328 6.06 -1.66 4.34
C VAL A 328 7.10 -2.21 3.36
N LEU A 329 6.82 -2.22 2.05
CA LEU A 329 7.79 -2.65 1.04
C LEU A 329 8.99 -1.72 0.95
N CYS A 330 8.78 -0.40 0.92
CA CYS A 330 9.84 0.60 0.90
C CYS A 330 10.76 0.46 2.11
N GLN A 331 10.17 0.27 3.29
CA GLN A 331 10.91 0.15 4.54
C GLN A 331 11.65 -1.18 4.69
N ALA A 332 11.08 -2.27 4.17
CA ALA A 332 11.71 -3.59 4.21
C ALA A 332 12.83 -3.74 3.17
N TYR A 333 12.80 -3.00 2.07
CA TYR A 333 13.78 -3.14 1.00
C TYR A 333 15.19 -2.77 1.43
N ASP A 334 16.13 -3.68 1.21
CA ASP A 334 17.54 -3.49 1.52
C ASP A 334 18.44 -4.14 0.45
N ASP A 335 19.18 -3.32 -0.29
CA ASP A 335 20.29 -3.81 -1.11
C ASP A 335 21.55 -3.89 -0.24
N GLU A 336 21.78 -5.07 0.34
CA GLU A 336 22.86 -5.33 1.27
C GLU A 336 24.15 -5.68 0.53
N GLN A 337 25.23 -4.96 0.87
CA GLN A 337 26.56 -5.29 0.39
C GLN A 337 27.16 -6.42 1.24
N LEU A 338 27.38 -7.57 0.62
CA LEU A 338 28.00 -8.74 1.24
C LEU A 338 29.53 -8.62 1.27
N ARG A 339 30.12 -8.00 0.24
CA ARG A 339 31.55 -7.73 0.14
C ARG A 339 31.84 -6.58 -0.81
N ALA A 340 33.04 -6.02 -0.70
CA ALA A 340 33.50 -4.96 -1.59
C ALA A 340 33.70 -5.49 -3.04
N PRO A 341 33.22 -4.77 -4.06
CA PRO A 341 33.49 -5.11 -5.46
C PRO A 341 34.97 -4.91 -5.81
N GLU A 342 35.49 -5.80 -6.66
CA GLU A 342 36.87 -5.76 -7.11
C GLU A 342 37.15 -4.52 -7.99
N ALA A 343 38.19 -3.76 -7.65
CA ALA A 343 38.50 -2.48 -8.28
C ALA A 343 38.72 -2.56 -9.81
N ALA A 344 39.40 -3.61 -10.28
CA ALA A 344 39.65 -3.80 -11.71
C ALA A 344 38.35 -4.03 -12.50
N ARG A 345 37.40 -4.77 -11.93
CA ARG A 345 36.10 -5.05 -12.54
C ARG A 345 35.18 -3.83 -12.51
N LEU A 346 35.25 -3.03 -11.44
CA LEU A 346 34.56 -1.74 -11.38
C LEU A 346 35.07 -0.77 -12.45
N ALA A 347 36.39 -0.67 -12.65
CA ALA A 347 36.96 0.19 -13.69
C ALA A 347 36.48 -0.22 -15.08
N ALA A 348 36.53 -1.51 -15.41
CA ALA A 348 36.03 -2.03 -16.69
C ALA A 348 34.54 -1.74 -16.90
N LEU A 349 33.73 -1.83 -15.84
CA LEU A 349 32.31 -1.52 -15.87
C LEU A 349 32.05 -0.01 -16.03
N SER A 350 32.85 0.84 -15.38
CA SER A 350 32.79 2.29 -15.53
C SER A 350 33.00 2.69 -17.00
N ASP A 351 34.04 2.16 -17.65
CA ASP A 351 34.33 2.41 -19.06
C ASP A 351 33.17 1.98 -19.98
N ALA A 352 32.55 0.83 -19.68
CA ALA A 352 31.41 0.34 -20.43
C ALA A 352 30.17 1.21 -20.21
N LEU A 353 29.90 1.65 -18.97
CA LEU A 353 28.77 2.51 -18.63
C LEU A 353 28.90 3.88 -19.30
N GLU A 354 30.07 4.50 -19.25
CA GLU A 354 30.31 5.76 -19.97
C GLU A 354 30.11 5.62 -21.47
N SER A 355 30.55 4.51 -22.05
CA SER A 355 30.37 4.25 -23.48
C SER A 355 28.90 4.08 -23.84
N PHE A 356 28.14 3.38 -22.98
CA PHE A 356 26.69 3.27 -23.10
C PHE A 356 26.02 4.66 -23.03
N LEU A 357 26.38 5.51 -22.07
CA LEU A 357 25.78 6.84 -21.90
C LEU A 357 26.06 7.76 -23.09
N ARG A 358 27.29 7.73 -23.63
CA ARG A 358 27.63 8.44 -24.87
C ARG A 358 26.80 7.98 -26.06
N SER A 359 26.53 6.67 -26.16
CA SER A 359 25.69 6.10 -27.23
C SER A 359 24.22 6.46 -27.03
N ALA A 360 23.70 6.35 -25.82
CA ALA A 360 22.32 6.72 -25.47
C ALA A 360 22.05 8.20 -25.78
N GLY A 361 22.94 9.11 -25.38
CA GLY A 361 22.82 10.55 -25.62
C GLY A 361 22.85 10.96 -27.10
N ARG A 362 23.27 10.06 -28.01
CA ARG A 362 23.26 10.29 -29.47
C ARG A 362 22.19 9.47 -30.20
N SER A 363 21.40 8.68 -29.48
CA SER A 363 20.43 7.79 -30.09
C SER A 363 19.20 8.55 -30.58
N GLU A 364 19.00 8.56 -31.90
CA GLU A 364 17.80 9.12 -32.54
C GLU A 364 16.56 8.23 -32.34
N ARG A 365 16.73 6.99 -31.86
CA ARG A 365 15.64 6.04 -31.59
C ARG A 365 14.92 6.32 -30.26
N LEU A 366 15.55 7.08 -29.37
CA LEU A 366 14.97 7.52 -28.11
C LEU A 366 14.30 8.87 -28.30
N ASP A 367 13.11 9.04 -27.73
CA ASP A 367 12.53 10.36 -27.54
C ASP A 367 13.45 11.21 -26.65
N GLY A 368 13.38 12.54 -26.81
CA GLY A 368 14.31 13.45 -26.12
C GLY A 368 14.25 13.35 -24.59
N ALA A 369 13.05 13.25 -24.03
CA ALA A 369 12.86 13.19 -22.58
C ALA A 369 13.40 11.89 -21.97
N MET A 370 13.17 10.75 -22.63
CA MET A 370 13.69 9.45 -22.21
C MET A 370 15.20 9.38 -22.36
N ARG A 371 15.75 9.98 -23.43
CA ARG A 371 17.20 10.10 -23.63
C ARG A 371 17.84 10.85 -22.47
N ASP A 372 17.31 12.01 -22.11
CA ASP A 372 17.81 12.83 -21.02
C ASP A 372 17.72 12.07 -19.70
N ARG A 373 16.59 11.38 -19.44
CA ARG A 373 16.39 10.54 -18.24
C ARG A 373 17.43 9.42 -18.14
N ILE A 374 17.72 8.70 -19.23
CA ILE A 374 18.72 7.62 -19.23
C ILE A 374 20.12 8.18 -18.97
N VAL A 375 20.48 9.31 -19.60
CA VAL A 375 21.81 9.92 -19.46
C VAL A 375 22.00 10.46 -18.04
N GLU A 376 21.04 11.22 -17.52
CA GLU A 376 21.10 11.79 -16.17
C GLU A 376 21.20 10.69 -15.10
N HIS A 377 20.34 9.67 -15.18
CA HIS A 377 20.36 8.55 -14.25
C HIS A 377 21.69 7.80 -14.34
N GLY A 378 22.16 7.48 -15.54
CA GLY A 378 23.42 6.75 -15.69
C GLY A 378 24.65 7.55 -15.27
N GLN A 379 24.68 8.87 -15.47
CA GLN A 379 25.74 9.73 -14.94
C GLN A 379 25.75 9.72 -13.42
N ALA A 380 24.58 9.76 -12.79
CA ALA A 380 24.44 9.68 -11.35
C ALA A 380 24.96 8.32 -10.80
N ILE A 381 24.73 7.22 -11.53
CA ILE A 381 25.31 5.90 -11.21
C ILE A 381 26.82 5.91 -11.38
N ALA A 382 27.34 6.42 -12.50
CA ALA A 382 28.77 6.44 -12.80
C ALA A 382 29.57 7.21 -11.73
N GLY A 383 29.03 8.32 -11.22
CA GLY A 383 29.66 9.12 -10.17
C GLY A 383 29.83 8.40 -8.83
N ALA A 384 29.11 7.32 -8.59
CA ALA A 384 29.19 6.53 -7.35
C ALA A 384 29.05 5.02 -7.62
N LEU A 385 29.68 4.51 -8.69
CA LEU A 385 29.45 3.16 -9.23
C LEU A 385 29.61 2.04 -8.19
N GLY A 386 30.58 2.15 -7.28
CA GLY A 386 30.80 1.16 -6.22
C GLY A 386 29.59 0.99 -5.28
N GLU A 387 28.89 2.09 -4.99
CA GLU A 387 27.71 2.14 -4.12
C GLU A 387 26.38 2.02 -4.90
N ARG A 388 26.40 2.33 -6.20
CA ARG A 388 25.22 2.37 -7.08
C ARG A 388 25.15 1.20 -8.03
N LEU A 389 25.97 0.18 -7.81
CA LEU A 389 26.13 -0.96 -8.72
C LEU A 389 24.79 -1.65 -9.03
N VAL A 390 23.94 -1.82 -8.01
CA VAL A 390 22.61 -2.45 -8.10
C VAL A 390 21.62 -1.66 -8.96
N GLU A 391 21.83 -0.34 -9.13
CA GLU A 391 20.93 0.54 -9.88
C GLU A 391 21.09 0.39 -11.41
N ILE A 392 22.17 -0.26 -11.86
CA ILE A 392 22.41 -0.54 -13.29
C ILE A 392 21.27 -1.38 -13.88
N GLU A 393 20.70 -2.34 -13.13
CA GLU A 393 19.58 -3.14 -13.63
C GLU A 393 18.37 -2.24 -13.94
N GLY A 394 18.08 -1.28 -13.05
CA GLY A 394 17.01 -0.29 -13.24
C GLY A 394 17.27 0.64 -14.43
N LEU A 395 18.50 1.17 -14.56
CA LEU A 395 18.91 1.97 -15.71
C LEU A 395 18.67 1.24 -17.04
N LEU A 396 19.09 -0.03 -17.12
CA LEU A 396 18.98 -0.83 -18.33
C LEU A 396 17.57 -1.39 -18.58
N ALA A 397 16.65 -1.23 -17.63
CA ALA A 397 15.23 -1.57 -17.75
C ALA A 397 14.37 -0.36 -18.16
N LEU A 398 14.93 0.85 -18.21
CA LEU A 398 14.22 2.02 -18.72
C LEU A 398 13.79 1.80 -20.17
N PRO A 399 12.60 2.27 -20.59
CA PRO A 399 12.11 2.11 -21.96
C PRO A 399 13.13 2.60 -22.99
N GLY A 400 13.48 1.73 -23.94
CA GLY A 400 14.42 2.04 -25.02
C GLY A 400 15.90 1.91 -24.65
N ALA A 401 16.26 1.75 -23.36
CA ALA A 401 17.64 1.49 -22.96
C ALA A 401 18.17 0.16 -23.52
N ASP A 402 17.30 -0.83 -23.68
CA ASP A 402 17.57 -2.13 -24.30
C ASP A 402 17.85 -2.06 -25.81
N GLN A 403 17.43 -0.98 -26.47
CA GLN A 403 17.69 -0.72 -27.89
C GLN A 403 19.10 -0.20 -28.15
N ILE A 404 19.81 0.22 -27.10
CA ILE A 404 21.21 0.64 -27.18
C ILE A 404 22.11 -0.61 -27.17
N GLU A 405 22.89 -0.80 -28.23
CA GLU A 405 23.71 -2.01 -28.41
C GLU A 405 24.63 -2.31 -27.22
N LEU A 406 25.21 -1.26 -26.62
CA LEU A 406 26.12 -1.36 -25.48
C LEU A 406 25.45 -1.77 -24.16
N ALA A 407 24.12 -1.74 -24.07
CA ALA A 407 23.39 -2.17 -22.87
C ALA A 407 23.72 -3.63 -22.48
N LYS A 408 23.90 -4.50 -23.49
CA LYS A 408 24.27 -5.91 -23.26
C LYS A 408 25.66 -6.03 -22.63
N LYS A 409 26.62 -5.19 -23.04
CA LYS A 409 27.98 -5.18 -22.48
C LYS A 409 27.98 -4.71 -21.03
N VAL A 410 27.29 -3.61 -20.74
CA VAL A 410 27.14 -3.10 -19.36
C VAL A 410 26.50 -4.17 -18.47
N ARG A 411 25.39 -4.78 -18.92
CA ARG A 411 24.72 -5.86 -18.18
C ARG A 411 25.64 -7.06 -17.93
N GLY A 412 26.38 -7.49 -18.95
CA GLY A 412 27.29 -8.65 -18.85
C GLY A 412 28.45 -8.43 -17.87
N GLN A 413 28.88 -7.19 -17.67
CA GLN A 413 29.93 -6.86 -16.69
C GLN A 413 29.36 -6.58 -15.30
N ALA A 414 28.18 -5.94 -15.21
CA ALA A 414 27.53 -5.57 -13.96
C ALA A 414 26.96 -6.79 -13.23
N GLN A 415 26.19 -7.65 -13.93
CA GLN A 415 25.43 -8.73 -13.28
C GLN A 415 26.31 -9.68 -12.45
N PRO A 416 27.46 -10.17 -12.96
CA PRO A 416 28.31 -11.06 -12.15
C PRO A 416 28.91 -10.35 -10.95
N LEU A 417 29.13 -9.03 -11.02
CA LEU A 417 29.67 -8.25 -9.90
C LEU A 417 28.60 -7.95 -8.85
N ILE A 418 27.39 -7.59 -9.30
CA ILE A 418 26.20 -7.43 -8.44
C ILE A 418 25.93 -8.74 -7.71
N ASP A 419 25.84 -9.83 -8.46
CA ASP A 419 25.57 -11.14 -7.89
C ASP A 419 26.64 -11.53 -6.88
N GLU A 420 27.89 -11.12 -7.07
CA GLU A 420 28.98 -11.48 -6.18
C GLU A 420 29.02 -10.67 -4.88
N CYS A 421 28.65 -9.39 -4.96
CA CYS A 421 28.92 -8.39 -3.94
C CYS A 421 27.67 -7.94 -3.19
N TYR A 422 26.49 -8.16 -3.77
CA TYR A 422 25.23 -7.65 -3.26
C TYR A 422 24.15 -8.73 -3.20
N ARG A 423 23.18 -8.50 -2.33
CA ARG A 423 21.87 -9.15 -2.38
C ARG A 423 20.77 -8.12 -2.15
N THR A 424 19.65 -8.30 -2.82
CA THR A 424 18.41 -7.61 -2.47
C THR A 424 17.67 -8.48 -1.46
N VAL A 425 17.30 -7.91 -0.31
CA VAL A 425 16.53 -8.58 0.73
C VAL A 425 15.34 -7.70 1.16
N LEU A 426 14.17 -8.30 1.32
CA LEU A 426 13.02 -7.66 1.97
C LEU A 426 13.02 -8.05 3.45
N ARG A 427 13.40 -7.13 4.33
CA ARG A 427 13.39 -7.29 5.79
C ARG A 427 11.99 -7.14 6.39
N LEU A 428 11.01 -7.80 5.80
CA LEU A 428 9.64 -7.83 6.30
C LEU A 428 9.60 -8.42 7.71
N ARG A 429 8.72 -7.90 8.57
CA ARG A 429 8.40 -8.56 9.84
C ARG A 429 7.88 -9.99 9.53
N PRO A 430 8.31 -11.03 10.27
CA PRO A 430 7.92 -12.41 9.95
C PRO A 430 6.41 -12.63 9.82
N GLN A 431 5.62 -11.94 10.65
CA GLN A 431 4.16 -12.00 10.59
C GLN A 431 3.53 -11.47 9.30
N LEU A 432 4.23 -10.59 8.57
CA LEU A 432 3.75 -10.01 7.31
C LEU A 432 4.29 -10.71 6.07
N ALA A 433 5.33 -11.53 6.21
CA ALA A 433 5.98 -12.15 5.07
C ALA A 433 5.00 -12.97 4.20
N PRO A 434 4.96 -12.76 2.87
CA PRO A 434 4.11 -13.51 1.95
C PRO A 434 4.29 -15.03 2.03
N VAL A 435 5.51 -15.44 2.36
CA VAL A 435 5.89 -16.82 2.61
C VAL A 435 6.62 -16.84 3.94
N ARG A 436 6.09 -17.63 4.88
CA ARG A 436 6.63 -17.76 6.23
C ARG A 436 7.89 -18.62 6.23
N ALA A 437 7.89 -19.73 5.49
CA ALA A 437 9.04 -20.60 5.36
C ALA A 437 9.13 -21.26 3.98
N ALA A 438 10.35 -21.46 3.49
CA ALA A 438 10.63 -22.18 2.26
C ALA A 438 11.46 -23.43 2.55
N VAL A 439 11.09 -24.58 1.97
CA VAL A 439 11.73 -25.88 2.22
C VAL A 439 12.29 -26.43 0.92
N PHE A 440 13.57 -26.77 0.92
CA PHE A 440 14.31 -27.20 -0.26
C PHE A 440 14.95 -28.58 -0.05
N PRO A 441 14.80 -29.51 -1.00
CA PRO A 441 15.67 -30.67 -1.03
C PRO A 441 17.03 -30.28 -1.60
N LEU A 442 18.13 -30.77 -1.00
CA LEU A 442 19.48 -30.56 -1.52
C LEU A 442 19.64 -31.12 -2.94
N LYS A 443 18.94 -32.23 -3.23
CA LYS A 443 18.99 -32.91 -4.52
C LYS A 443 17.58 -33.28 -5.00
N ARG A 444 17.14 -32.64 -6.09
CA ARG A 444 15.79 -32.83 -6.66
C ARG A 444 15.49 -34.22 -7.23
N ASN A 445 16.51 -35.01 -7.56
CA ASN A 445 16.36 -36.36 -8.12
C ASN A 445 16.55 -37.47 -7.09
N HIS A 446 16.47 -37.14 -5.80
CA HIS A 446 16.51 -38.11 -4.72
C HIS A 446 15.16 -38.14 -4.01
N ASP A 447 14.37 -39.18 -4.29
CA ASP A 447 12.98 -39.28 -3.84
C ASP A 447 12.82 -39.14 -2.32
N GLY A 448 13.75 -39.71 -1.55
CA GLY A 448 13.74 -39.58 -0.08
C GLY A 448 13.90 -38.13 0.41
N LEU A 449 14.71 -37.30 -0.25
CA LEU A 449 14.91 -35.90 0.14
C LEU A 449 13.70 -35.07 -0.26
N VAL A 450 13.18 -35.31 -1.46
CA VAL A 450 11.99 -34.63 -2.00
C VAL A 450 10.77 -34.92 -1.11
N ALA A 451 10.51 -36.20 -0.81
CA ALA A 451 9.38 -36.61 0.02
C ALA A 451 9.48 -36.01 1.43
N THR A 452 10.68 -36.00 2.02
CA THR A 452 10.94 -35.40 3.34
C THR A 452 10.71 -33.89 3.33
N ALA A 453 11.26 -33.16 2.35
CA ALA A 453 11.06 -31.71 2.20
C ALA A 453 9.58 -31.35 2.02
N GLN A 454 8.85 -32.08 1.18
CA GLN A 454 7.41 -31.89 1.01
C GLN A 454 6.62 -32.20 2.29
N GLY A 455 7.04 -33.22 3.05
CA GLY A 455 6.47 -33.59 4.34
C GLY A 455 6.63 -32.48 5.38
N ILE A 456 7.85 -31.99 5.58
CA ILE A 456 8.16 -30.89 6.49
C ILE A 456 7.35 -29.65 6.13
N ARG A 457 7.31 -29.29 4.84
CA ARG A 457 6.53 -28.14 4.37
C ARG A 457 5.03 -28.31 4.64
N ARG A 458 4.44 -29.50 4.47
CA ARG A 458 3.03 -29.77 4.86
C ARG A 458 2.81 -29.57 6.35
N ALA A 459 3.69 -30.12 7.18
CA ALA A 459 3.58 -30.03 8.62
C ALA A 459 3.64 -28.57 9.11
N LEU A 460 4.57 -27.78 8.56
CA LEU A 460 4.70 -26.36 8.89
C LEU A 460 3.49 -25.53 8.48
N GLN A 461 2.95 -25.77 7.28
CA GLN A 461 1.72 -25.12 6.82
C GLN A 461 0.56 -25.37 7.80
N GLN A 462 0.39 -26.63 8.23
CA GLN A 462 -0.68 -27.03 9.14
C GLN A 462 -0.49 -26.45 10.54
N ALA A 463 0.73 -26.45 11.05
CA ALA A 463 1.02 -25.97 12.40
C ALA A 463 0.92 -24.45 12.55
N THR A 464 1.28 -23.69 11.51
CA THR A 464 1.35 -22.22 11.58
C THR A 464 0.15 -21.52 10.95
N GLY A 465 -0.60 -22.20 10.07
CA GLY A 465 -1.63 -21.58 9.24
C GLY A 465 -1.08 -20.61 8.16
N ALA A 466 0.22 -20.30 8.19
CA ALA A 466 0.85 -19.37 7.28
C ALA A 466 1.41 -20.08 6.04
N ARG A 467 1.47 -19.37 4.90
CA ARG A 467 1.97 -19.91 3.65
C ARG A 467 3.42 -20.39 3.75
N THR A 468 3.66 -21.64 3.40
CA THR A 468 4.98 -22.26 3.28
C THR A 468 5.14 -22.86 1.89
N VAL A 469 6.37 -22.86 1.37
CA VAL A 469 6.64 -23.28 -0.01
C VAL A 469 7.68 -24.38 -0.08
N TYR A 470 7.52 -25.24 -1.07
CA TYR A 470 8.54 -26.19 -1.50
C TYR A 470 9.11 -25.67 -2.82
N ASP A 471 10.43 -25.73 -3.00
CA ASP A 471 11.09 -25.35 -4.24
C ASP A 471 12.33 -26.22 -4.50
N ASP A 472 12.43 -26.81 -5.69
CA ASP A 472 13.55 -27.62 -6.17
C ASP A 472 14.03 -27.18 -7.57
N THR A 473 13.60 -25.99 -8.00
CA THR A 473 13.77 -25.50 -9.38
C THR A 473 15.21 -25.08 -9.71
N GLY A 474 16.09 -24.96 -8.71
CA GLY A 474 17.45 -24.51 -8.90
C GLY A 474 18.40 -24.95 -7.80
N ALA A 475 19.67 -24.55 -7.94
CA ALA A 475 20.67 -24.74 -6.90
C ALA A 475 20.28 -23.96 -5.63
N ILE A 476 20.63 -24.51 -4.46
CA ILE A 476 20.28 -23.96 -3.15
C ILE A 476 20.58 -22.46 -3.01
N GLY A 477 21.75 -22.00 -3.47
CA GLY A 477 22.10 -20.58 -3.43
C GLY A 477 21.14 -19.68 -4.22
N LYS A 478 20.64 -20.13 -5.38
CA LYS A 478 19.65 -19.40 -6.18
C LYS A 478 18.28 -19.37 -5.49
N LEU A 479 17.92 -20.47 -4.82
CA LEU A 479 16.69 -20.55 -4.04
C LEU A 479 16.71 -19.59 -2.86
N TYR A 480 17.82 -19.54 -2.10
CA TYR A 480 17.97 -18.55 -1.02
C TYR A 480 17.83 -17.11 -1.51
N ARG A 481 18.46 -16.74 -2.64
CA ARG A 481 18.31 -15.38 -3.18
C ARG A 481 16.88 -15.03 -3.55
N ARG A 482 16.17 -15.96 -4.19
CA ARG A 482 14.77 -15.78 -4.53
C ARG A 482 13.93 -15.52 -3.28
N GLN A 483 14.22 -16.22 -2.18
CA GLN A 483 13.51 -16.06 -0.91
C GLN A 483 13.88 -14.76 -0.19
N ASP A 484 15.15 -14.36 -0.20
CA ASP A 484 15.60 -13.07 0.35
C ASP A 484 14.87 -11.90 -0.34
N GLU A 485 14.77 -11.92 -1.67
CA GLU A 485 14.08 -10.89 -2.47
C GLU A 485 12.58 -10.77 -2.21
N ILE A 486 11.94 -11.81 -1.67
CA ILE A 486 10.51 -11.80 -1.34
C ILE A 486 10.26 -11.76 0.17
N GLY A 487 11.33 -11.69 0.96
CA GLY A 487 11.31 -11.48 2.40
C GLY A 487 10.94 -12.69 3.23
N THR A 488 11.07 -13.91 2.70
CA THR A 488 10.81 -15.15 3.45
C THR A 488 11.80 -15.28 4.62
N PRO A 489 11.34 -15.28 5.88
CA PRO A 489 12.24 -15.24 7.04
C PRO A 489 13.12 -16.48 7.21
N TRP A 490 12.58 -17.67 6.91
CA TRP A 490 13.28 -18.94 7.13
C TRP A 490 13.33 -19.80 5.88
N CYS A 491 14.55 -20.21 5.52
CA CYS A 491 14.79 -21.21 4.49
C CYS A 491 15.33 -22.49 5.12
N ILE A 492 14.68 -23.62 4.84
CA ILE A 492 14.99 -24.93 5.41
C ILE A 492 15.55 -25.81 4.30
N THR A 493 16.69 -26.45 4.54
CA THR A 493 17.32 -27.36 3.60
C THR A 493 17.38 -28.77 4.16
N VAL A 494 16.84 -29.70 3.37
CA VAL A 494 16.81 -31.14 3.63
C VAL A 494 17.93 -31.79 2.83
N ASP A 495 18.91 -32.35 3.54
CA ASP A 495 20.09 -32.99 2.96
C ASP A 495 20.16 -34.48 3.35
N PHE A 496 21.23 -35.16 2.93
CA PHE A 496 21.40 -36.59 3.21
C PHE A 496 21.46 -36.90 4.71
N GLN A 497 22.07 -36.03 5.50
CA GLN A 497 22.13 -36.18 6.96
C GLN A 497 20.72 -36.09 7.57
N THR A 498 19.79 -35.33 6.99
CA THR A 498 18.39 -35.30 7.44
C THR A 498 17.75 -36.69 7.41
N LEU A 499 18.10 -37.55 6.45
CA LEU A 499 17.56 -38.91 6.36
C LEU A 499 18.12 -39.83 7.45
N GLU A 500 19.28 -39.50 8.02
CA GLU A 500 19.98 -40.28 9.03
C GLU A 500 19.54 -39.87 10.45
N ASP A 501 19.49 -38.56 10.74
CA ASP A 501 19.33 -38.03 12.09
C ASP A 501 18.08 -37.15 12.30
N GLN A 502 17.24 -36.99 11.28
CA GLN A 502 16.02 -36.17 11.32
C GLN A 502 16.27 -34.69 11.68
N THR A 503 17.47 -34.19 11.43
CA THR A 503 17.80 -32.77 11.57
C THR A 503 17.89 -32.07 10.21
N VAL A 504 17.55 -30.79 10.16
CA VAL A 504 17.58 -29.96 8.96
C VAL A 504 18.44 -28.72 9.17
N THR A 505 18.91 -28.14 8.08
CA THR A 505 19.58 -26.83 8.13
C THR A 505 18.55 -25.73 7.99
N VAL A 506 18.46 -24.83 8.98
CA VAL A 506 17.63 -23.63 8.94
C VAL A 506 18.52 -22.41 8.71
N ARG A 507 18.25 -21.67 7.64
CA ARG A 507 18.90 -20.40 7.32
C ARG A 507 17.97 -19.24 7.67
N ASP A 508 18.48 -18.34 8.49
CA ASP A 508 17.85 -17.06 8.81
C ASP A 508 18.10 -16.02 7.70
N ARG A 509 17.04 -15.32 7.26
CA ARG A 509 17.10 -14.32 6.20
C ARG A 509 18.06 -13.18 6.52
N ASP A 510 17.92 -12.61 7.72
CA ASP A 510 18.54 -11.35 8.08
C ASP A 510 20.03 -11.52 8.38
N THR A 511 20.37 -12.54 9.17
CA THR A 511 21.75 -12.83 9.59
C THR A 511 22.52 -13.74 8.64
N MET A 512 21.82 -14.40 7.71
CA MET A 512 22.35 -15.46 6.82
C MET A 512 22.93 -16.68 7.55
N ARG A 513 22.84 -16.74 8.89
CA ARG A 513 23.37 -17.84 9.69
C ARG A 513 22.58 -19.11 9.40
N GLN A 514 23.31 -20.22 9.34
CA GLN A 514 22.76 -21.56 9.16
C GLN A 514 22.97 -22.35 10.44
N GLU A 515 21.91 -22.98 10.91
CA GLU A 515 21.92 -23.79 12.12
C GLU A 515 21.25 -25.14 11.84
N ARG A 516 21.80 -26.21 12.43
CA ARG A 516 21.21 -27.55 12.35
C ARG A 516 20.22 -27.72 13.49
N VAL A 517 18.96 -28.02 13.17
CA VAL A 517 17.84 -28.08 14.11
C VAL A 517 17.07 -29.37 13.91
N ALA A 518 16.53 -29.95 14.98
CA ALA A 518 15.67 -31.12 14.87
C ALA A 518 14.37 -30.75 14.14
N ALA A 519 13.93 -31.58 13.19
CA ALA A 519 12.78 -31.24 12.33
C ALA A 519 11.47 -31.03 13.11
N HIS A 520 11.32 -31.68 14.28
CA HIS A 520 10.13 -31.55 15.12
C HIS A 520 10.05 -30.20 15.86
N GLU A 521 11.15 -29.47 16.02
CA GLU A 521 11.21 -28.17 16.69
C GLU A 521 10.87 -26.99 15.74
N LEU A 522 10.82 -27.25 14.42
CA LEU A 522 10.65 -26.19 13.42
C LEU A 522 9.35 -25.41 13.61
N ALA A 523 8.25 -26.07 13.95
CA ALA A 523 6.96 -25.41 14.12
C ALA A 523 7.01 -24.38 15.26
N GLN A 524 7.62 -24.72 16.40
CA GLN A 524 7.77 -23.82 17.53
C GLN A 524 8.67 -22.62 17.17
N ARG A 525 9.73 -22.86 16.40
CA ARG A 525 10.68 -21.81 15.99
C ARG A 525 10.09 -20.82 14.98
N ILE A 526 9.14 -21.25 14.15
CA ILE A 526 8.57 -20.48 13.03
C ILE A 526 7.21 -19.83 13.39
N ALA A 527 6.53 -20.34 14.42
CA ALA A 527 5.23 -19.82 14.87
C ALA A 527 5.33 -18.49 15.65
N GLY A 528 6.51 -18.15 16.17
CA GLY A 528 6.82 -16.82 16.72
C GLY A 528 6.95 -15.76 15.64
#